data_AF-A0A1Y3EWF2-F1
#
_entry.id   AF-A0A1Y3EWF2-F1
#
_cell.length_a   1.000
_cell.length_b   1.000
_cell.length_c   1.000
_cell.angle_alpha   90.00
_cell.angle_beta   90.00
_cell.angle_gamma   90.00
#
_symmetry.space_group_name_H-M   'P 1'
#
loop_
_entity.id
_entity.type
_entity.pdbx_description
1 polymer ?
#
loop_
_entity_poly.entity_id
_entity_poly.type
_entity_poly.pdbx_seq_one_letter_code
_entity_poly.pdbx_strand_id
1 'polypeptide(L)'
;MRRLNHLLSQYSGSSQFSTPAVEHLIEKYKFHRTNPQIILSHCQWQVSNIYKNLFHECIAPRICPLLVPALLEFKSDDVNKCITKRGAKKGKKFEDKHMEMLIHHLDTVHNAAMIVPFDAKAMQCLFSDIAKLILTVSFNELMFRRDLCNLRSGVRIKHNVCVLVQWFRKHQFVQIEIILQPLLQVANLLQARKTVADIQGFNEICSSLKVSQIINVLRHYSPIRDYEPKVSASFICNVKQKLLALRKETETGNEPTIIPENYLNANDLLNFEPCDVDLKTVEIPASVEAYAAKI
;
A
#
# COMPACT_ATOMS: atom_id res chain seq x y z
N MET A 1 -9.99 20.80 7.40
CA MET A 1 -8.90 21.44 6.63
C MET A 1 -9.00 21.21 5.12
N ARG A 2 -9.14 19.98 4.61
CA ARG A 2 -9.25 19.75 3.15
C ARG A 2 -10.43 20.46 2.49
N ARG A 3 -11.65 20.33 3.03
CA ARG A 3 -12.83 21.06 2.52
C ARG A 3 -12.62 22.57 2.53
N LEU A 4 -11.99 23.11 3.58
CA LEU A 4 -11.63 24.53 3.65
C LEU A 4 -10.62 24.90 2.56
N ASN A 5 -9.59 24.09 2.32
CA ASN A 5 -8.65 24.28 1.22
C ASN A 5 -9.37 24.35 -0.13
N HIS A 6 -10.30 23.42 -0.41
CA HIS A 6 -11.08 23.43 -1.64
C HIS A 6 -11.95 24.69 -1.78
N LEU A 7 -12.66 25.10 -0.72
CA LEU A 7 -13.48 26.31 -0.75
C LEU A 7 -12.64 27.57 -0.97
N LEU A 8 -11.50 27.69 -0.29
CA LEU A 8 -10.57 28.79 -0.48
C LEU A 8 -10.00 28.81 -1.90
N SER A 9 -9.69 27.65 -2.48
CA SER A 9 -9.28 27.51 -3.87
C SER A 9 -10.38 27.92 -4.84
N GLN A 10 -11.61 27.44 -4.64
CA GLN A 10 -12.78 27.73 -5.48
C GLN A 10 -13.08 29.24 -5.54
N TYR A 11 -13.13 29.91 -4.39
CA TYR A 11 -13.46 31.33 -4.31
C TYR A 11 -12.25 32.27 -4.43
N SER A 12 -11.04 31.72 -4.68
CA SER A 12 -9.82 32.51 -4.92
C SER A 12 -9.89 33.40 -6.17
N GLY A 13 -10.82 33.11 -7.09
CA GLY A 13 -10.93 33.82 -8.35
C GLY A 13 -9.98 33.34 -9.45
N SER A 14 -9.25 32.25 -9.23
CA SER A 14 -8.44 31.59 -10.26
C SER A 14 -9.30 30.77 -11.21
N SER A 15 -9.09 30.94 -12.52
CA SER A 15 -9.84 30.22 -13.56
C SER A 15 -9.62 28.71 -13.54
N GLN A 16 -8.50 28.23 -12.96
CA GLN A 16 -8.17 26.80 -12.88
C GLN A 16 -9.13 25.98 -12.01
N PHE A 17 -9.89 26.63 -11.14
CA PHE A 17 -10.87 25.99 -10.24
C PHE A 17 -12.32 26.27 -10.66
N SER A 18 -12.53 26.97 -11.78
CA SER A 18 -13.86 27.20 -12.32
C SER A 18 -14.34 25.96 -13.07
N THR A 19 -15.50 25.45 -12.68
CA THR A 19 -16.22 24.43 -13.44
C THR A 19 -17.63 24.94 -13.70
N PRO A 20 -18.32 24.51 -14.79
CA PRO A 20 -19.64 25.03 -15.14
C PRO A 20 -20.67 24.92 -14.00
N ALA A 21 -20.52 23.92 -13.13
CA ALA A 21 -21.41 23.70 -11.99
C ALA A 21 -21.30 24.77 -10.89
N VAL A 22 -20.12 25.36 -10.68
CA VAL A 22 -19.85 26.29 -9.56
C VAL A 22 -19.55 27.71 -9.99
N GLU A 23 -19.49 28.00 -11.30
CA GLU A 23 -19.15 29.32 -11.84
C GLU A 23 -20.03 30.43 -11.26
N HIS A 24 -21.35 30.23 -11.23
CA HIS A 24 -22.30 31.17 -10.64
C HIS A 24 -22.06 31.42 -9.13
N LEU A 25 -21.59 30.41 -8.39
CA LEU A 25 -21.23 30.55 -6.97
C LEU A 25 -19.91 31.30 -6.80
N ILE A 26 -18.94 31.05 -7.68
CA ILE A 26 -17.65 31.74 -7.68
C ILE A 26 -17.88 33.23 -7.88
N GLU A 27 -18.67 33.64 -8.88
CA GLU A 27 -18.99 35.05 -9.12
C GLU A 27 -19.64 35.71 -7.89
N LYS A 28 -20.55 35.00 -7.22
CA LYS A 28 -21.28 35.48 -6.05
C LYS A 28 -20.41 35.67 -4.80
N TYR A 29 -19.44 34.78 -4.57
CA TYR A 29 -18.67 34.70 -3.31
C TYR A 29 -17.16 34.91 -3.45
N LYS A 30 -16.68 35.31 -4.63
CA LYS A 30 -15.26 35.56 -4.89
C LYS A 30 -14.65 36.53 -3.88
N PHE A 31 -13.42 36.25 -3.45
CA PHE A 31 -12.68 37.18 -2.62
C PHE A 31 -12.26 38.41 -3.44
N HIS A 32 -12.71 39.59 -3.03
CA HIS A 32 -12.42 40.86 -3.74
C HIS A 32 -11.21 41.62 -3.17
N ARG A 33 -10.91 41.44 -1.87
CA ARG A 33 -9.91 42.26 -1.15
C ARG A 33 -8.82 41.46 -0.42
N THR A 34 -8.93 40.14 -0.37
CA THR A 34 -8.05 39.30 0.45
C THR A 34 -7.45 38.20 -0.41
N ASN A 35 -6.13 38.08 -0.38
CA ASN A 35 -5.45 36.97 -1.03
C ASN A 35 -5.38 35.76 -0.06
N PRO A 36 -6.05 34.62 -0.36
CA PRO A 36 -6.09 33.49 0.55
C PRO A 36 -4.79 32.65 0.56
N GLN A 37 -3.75 33.01 -0.20
CA GLN A 37 -2.54 32.16 -0.34
C GLN A 37 -1.90 31.73 0.98
N ILE A 38 -1.77 32.62 1.98
CA ILE A 38 -1.17 32.26 3.26
C ILE A 38 -2.00 31.18 3.96
N ILE A 39 -3.32 31.34 3.96
CA ILE A 39 -4.26 30.39 4.58
C ILE A 39 -4.29 29.08 3.78
N LEU A 40 -4.23 29.14 2.45
CA LEU A 40 -4.13 27.97 1.58
C LEU A 40 -2.86 27.17 1.88
N SER A 41 -1.69 27.81 1.89
CA SER A 41 -0.42 27.15 2.22
C SER A 41 -0.46 26.51 3.60
N HIS A 42 -1.04 27.20 4.59
CA HIS A 42 -1.24 26.62 5.92
C HIS A 42 -2.18 25.41 5.89
N CYS A 43 -3.31 25.49 5.18
CA CYS A 43 -4.26 24.38 5.05
C CYS A 43 -3.63 23.17 4.36
N GLN A 44 -2.86 23.38 3.28
CA GLN A 44 -2.16 22.32 2.56
C GLN A 44 -1.11 21.63 3.44
N TRP A 45 -0.35 22.42 4.19
CA TRP A 45 0.60 21.90 5.18
C TRP A 45 -0.12 21.09 6.27
N GLN A 46 -1.21 21.61 6.84
CA GLN A 46 -2.00 20.91 7.85
C GLN A 46 -2.60 19.61 7.33
N VAL A 47 -3.17 19.60 6.12
CA VAL A 47 -3.68 18.38 5.48
C VAL A 47 -2.56 17.34 5.35
N SER A 48 -1.40 17.76 4.85
CA SER A 48 -0.25 16.87 4.70
C SER A 48 0.26 16.34 6.04
N ASN A 49 0.33 17.19 7.05
CA ASN A 49 0.79 16.83 8.39
C ASN A 49 -0.17 15.85 9.08
N ILE A 50 -1.48 16.16 9.05
CA ILE A 50 -2.53 15.29 9.61
C ILE A 50 -2.52 13.93 8.92
N TYR A 51 -2.39 13.90 7.59
CA TYR A 51 -2.36 12.65 6.83
C TYR A 51 -1.12 11.81 7.15
N LYS A 52 0.07 12.43 7.25
CA LYS A 52 1.27 11.73 7.70
C LYS A 52 1.11 11.18 9.11
N ASN A 53 0.58 11.97 10.04
CA ASN A 53 0.33 11.52 11.42
C ASN A 53 -0.70 10.39 11.48
N LEU A 54 -1.75 10.41 10.64
CA LEU A 54 -2.70 9.30 10.52
C LEU A 54 -1.97 7.99 10.17
N PHE A 55 -1.04 8.04 9.22
CA PHE A 55 -0.27 6.86 8.85
C PHE A 55 0.71 6.42 9.94
N HIS A 56 1.51 7.35 10.46
CA HIS A 56 2.57 7.04 11.43
C HIS A 56 2.04 6.63 12.80
N GLU A 57 0.95 7.26 13.28
CA GLU A 57 0.45 7.05 14.64
C GLU A 57 -0.71 6.05 14.71
N CYS A 58 -1.53 5.94 13.66
CA CYS A 58 -2.77 5.16 13.72
C CYS A 58 -2.74 3.90 12.85
N ILE A 59 -2.25 4.00 11.61
CA ILE A 59 -2.35 2.91 10.62
C ILE A 59 -1.14 1.97 10.73
N ALA A 60 0.07 2.48 10.52
CA ALA A 60 1.29 1.67 10.47
C ALA A 60 1.54 0.87 11.76
N PRO A 61 1.37 1.43 12.98
CA PRO A 61 1.59 0.68 14.22
C PRO A 61 0.64 -0.50 14.41
N ARG A 62 -0.53 -0.49 13.76
CA ARG A 62 -1.52 -1.57 13.84
C ARG A 62 -1.35 -2.61 12.73
N ILE A 63 -1.00 -2.15 11.53
CA ILE A 63 -0.89 -3.01 10.35
C ILE A 63 0.49 -3.67 10.26
N CYS A 64 1.58 -2.91 10.40
CA CYS A 64 2.94 -3.40 10.16
C CYS A 64 3.32 -4.64 11.00
N PRO A 65 2.98 -4.73 12.30
CA PRO A 65 3.29 -5.92 13.10
C PRO A 65 2.61 -7.21 12.61
N LEU A 66 1.53 -7.10 11.84
CA LEU A 66 0.78 -8.22 11.31
C LEU A 66 1.26 -8.65 9.92
N LEU A 67 1.99 -7.82 9.19
CA LEU A 67 2.33 -8.09 7.79
C LEU A 67 3.18 -9.35 7.62
N VAL A 68 4.23 -9.49 8.42
CA VAL A 68 5.10 -10.67 8.38
C VAL A 68 4.32 -11.94 8.79
N PRO A 69 3.65 -12.00 9.97
CA PRO A 69 2.89 -13.19 10.37
C PRO A 69 1.70 -13.54 9.45
N ALA A 70 1.00 -12.52 8.91
CA ALA A 70 -0.19 -12.73 8.10
C ALA A 70 0.15 -13.03 6.64
N LEU A 71 1.08 -12.30 6.03
CA LEU A 71 1.36 -12.40 4.59
C LEU A 71 2.52 -13.35 4.27
N LEU A 72 3.58 -13.38 5.09
CA LEU A 72 4.87 -13.96 4.71
C LEU A 72 5.23 -15.24 5.44
N GLU A 73 5.01 -15.31 6.76
CA GLU A 73 5.45 -16.44 7.55
C GLU A 73 4.66 -17.71 7.24
N PHE A 74 5.41 -18.79 7.04
CA PHE A 74 4.92 -20.16 7.05
C PHE A 74 5.41 -20.82 8.34
N LYS A 75 4.53 -21.05 9.33
CA LYS A 75 4.90 -21.93 10.44
C LYS A 75 4.65 -23.36 10.00
N SER A 76 5.71 -24.11 9.78
CA SER A 76 5.57 -25.55 9.56
C SER A 76 5.03 -26.18 10.85
N ASP A 77 3.86 -26.82 10.76
CA ASP A 77 3.31 -27.67 11.82
C ASP A 77 4.25 -28.83 12.24
N ASP A 78 5.35 -29.05 11.49
CA ASP A 78 6.20 -30.24 11.61
C ASP A 78 7.43 -30.03 12.51
N VAL A 79 7.88 -28.81 12.80
CA VAL A 79 9.13 -28.59 13.56
C VAL A 79 8.94 -28.64 15.08
N ASN A 80 7.72 -28.44 15.59
CA ASN A 80 7.44 -28.44 17.04
C ASN A 80 6.60 -29.64 17.54
N LYS A 81 6.31 -30.65 16.71
CA LYS A 81 5.54 -31.83 17.14
C LYS A 81 6.34 -32.89 17.91
N CYS A 82 7.61 -32.65 18.23
CA CYS A 82 8.38 -33.55 19.10
C CYS A 82 8.06 -33.39 20.60
N ILE A 83 7.26 -32.41 21.03
CA ILE A 83 6.88 -32.26 22.44
C ILE A 83 5.39 -31.92 22.52
N THR A 84 4.51 -32.90 22.42
CA THR A 84 3.25 -32.98 23.20
C THR A 84 2.50 -34.27 22.84
N LYS A 85 2.68 -35.29 23.68
CA LYS A 85 1.70 -36.37 23.81
C LYS A 85 0.43 -35.76 24.41
N ARG A 86 -0.63 -35.64 23.60
CA ARG A 86 -2.06 -35.89 23.92
C ARG A 86 -2.93 -35.14 22.92
N GLY A 87 -3.96 -35.83 22.42
CA GLY A 87 -4.75 -35.42 21.27
C GLY A 87 -5.31 -34.00 21.37
N ALA A 88 -5.09 -33.22 20.31
CA ALA A 88 -5.93 -32.08 19.96
C ALA A 88 -5.86 -31.87 18.44
N LYS A 89 -6.99 -32.13 17.77
CA LYS A 89 -7.25 -31.62 16.41
C LYS A 89 -7.23 -30.08 16.46
N LYS A 90 -6.44 -29.44 15.56
CA LYS A 90 -6.62 -28.11 14.92
C LYS A 90 -5.29 -27.32 14.80
N GLY A 91 -4.44 -27.69 13.83
CA GLY A 91 -3.29 -26.88 13.40
C GLY A 91 -3.67 -25.67 12.52
N LYS A 92 -4.89 -25.67 11.95
CA LYS A 92 -5.30 -24.65 10.96
C LYS A 92 -5.69 -23.27 11.55
N LYS A 93 -5.82 -23.12 12.86
CA LYS A 93 -6.50 -21.95 13.46
C LYS A 93 -5.64 -20.70 13.70
N PHE A 94 -4.32 -20.83 13.81
CA PHE A 94 -3.50 -19.71 14.29
C PHE A 94 -3.01 -18.79 13.16
N GLU A 95 -2.88 -19.32 11.95
CA GLU A 95 -2.37 -18.59 10.79
C GLU A 95 -3.49 -17.79 10.11
N ASP A 96 -4.68 -18.40 9.98
CA ASP A 96 -5.90 -17.69 9.55
C ASP A 96 -6.18 -16.47 10.45
N LYS A 97 -5.85 -16.56 11.75
CA LYS A 97 -6.10 -15.48 12.72
C LYS A 97 -5.33 -14.18 12.43
N HIS A 98 -4.08 -14.24 11.98
CA HIS A 98 -3.31 -13.01 11.71
C HIS A 98 -3.83 -12.30 10.46
N MET A 99 -4.20 -13.07 9.44
CA MET A 99 -4.84 -12.53 8.24
C MET A 99 -6.21 -11.94 8.56
N GLU A 100 -7.02 -12.62 9.38
CA GLU A 100 -8.29 -12.09 9.89
C GLU A 100 -8.09 -10.79 10.68
N MET A 101 -7.07 -10.70 11.53
CA MET A 101 -6.75 -9.47 12.27
C MET A 101 -6.32 -8.33 11.35
N LEU A 102 -5.53 -8.62 10.32
CA LEU A 102 -5.13 -7.64 9.32
C LEU A 102 -6.36 -7.09 8.58
N ILE A 103 -7.23 -7.97 8.09
CA ILE A 103 -8.50 -7.62 7.45
C ILE A 103 -9.36 -6.77 8.40
N HIS A 104 -9.50 -7.18 9.66
CA HIS A 104 -10.27 -6.44 10.66
C HIS A 104 -9.74 -5.02 10.90
N HIS A 105 -8.41 -4.83 10.93
CA HIS A 105 -7.84 -3.48 11.02
C HIS A 105 -8.11 -2.65 9.77
N LEU A 106 -8.07 -3.25 8.58
CA LEU A 106 -8.46 -2.57 7.34
C LEU A 106 -9.94 -2.17 7.36
N ASP A 107 -10.83 -3.05 7.81
CA ASP A 107 -12.26 -2.75 8.01
C ASP A 107 -12.45 -1.61 9.01
N THR A 108 -11.68 -1.61 10.11
CA THR A 108 -11.73 -0.53 11.12
C THR A 108 -11.36 0.81 10.52
N VAL A 109 -10.28 0.86 9.72
CA VAL A 109 -9.84 2.09 9.03
C VAL A 109 -10.88 2.52 8.00
N HIS A 110 -11.43 1.59 7.23
CA HIS A 110 -12.48 1.86 6.23
C HIS A 110 -13.72 2.46 6.89
N ASN A 111 -14.23 1.82 7.94
CA ASN A 111 -15.43 2.28 8.64
C ASN A 111 -15.22 3.64 9.30
N ALA A 112 -14.04 3.90 9.87
CA ALA A 112 -13.70 5.21 10.40
C ALA A 112 -13.62 6.28 9.29
N ALA A 113 -13.03 5.94 8.15
CA ALA A 113 -12.93 6.85 7.00
C ALA A 113 -14.30 7.18 6.39
N MET A 114 -15.29 6.27 6.48
CA MET A 114 -16.67 6.52 6.04
C MET A 114 -17.44 7.48 6.95
N ILE A 115 -17.04 7.64 8.22
CA ILE A 115 -17.66 8.61 9.15
C ILE A 115 -17.15 10.03 8.86
N VAL A 116 -15.90 10.15 8.44
CA VAL A 116 -15.31 11.43 8.02
C VAL A 116 -15.76 11.73 6.58
N PRO A 117 -16.05 12.98 6.20
CA PRO A 117 -16.42 13.32 4.82
C PRO A 117 -15.21 13.26 3.87
N PHE A 118 -14.67 12.05 3.67
CA PHE A 118 -13.71 11.73 2.61
C PHE A 118 -14.48 11.61 1.31
N ASP A 119 -14.10 12.40 0.32
CA ASP A 119 -14.56 12.18 -1.05
C ASP A 119 -14.00 10.88 -1.63
N ALA A 120 -14.60 10.41 -2.72
CA ALA A 120 -14.23 9.14 -3.34
C ALA A 120 -12.75 9.09 -3.74
N LYS A 121 -12.18 10.21 -4.23
CA LYS A 121 -10.76 10.28 -4.60
C LYS A 121 -9.86 10.18 -3.36
N ALA A 122 -10.22 10.88 -2.28
CA ALA A 122 -9.56 10.79 -0.98
C ALA A 122 -9.46 9.35 -0.49
N MET A 123 -10.58 8.64 -0.56
CA MET A 123 -10.69 7.27 -0.11
C MET A 123 -9.80 6.34 -0.96
N GLN A 124 -9.78 6.53 -2.28
CA GLN A 124 -8.89 5.79 -3.18
C GLN A 124 -7.41 6.06 -2.86
N CYS A 125 -7.02 7.32 -2.61
CA CYS A 125 -5.66 7.68 -2.22
C CYS A 125 -5.25 7.01 -0.90
N LEU A 126 -6.10 7.08 0.13
CA LEU A 126 -5.86 6.47 1.43
C LEU A 126 -5.57 4.96 1.30
N PHE A 127 -6.42 4.22 0.60
CA PHE A 127 -6.27 2.78 0.47
C PHE A 127 -5.17 2.37 -0.52
N SER A 128 -4.87 3.20 -1.51
CA SER A 128 -3.68 3.02 -2.35
C SER A 128 -2.40 3.16 -1.54
N ASP A 129 -2.32 4.14 -0.66
CA ASP A 129 -1.15 4.35 0.21
C ASP A 129 -1.02 3.26 1.28
N ILE A 130 -2.14 2.74 1.81
CA ILE A 130 -2.13 1.54 2.66
C ILE A 130 -1.59 0.33 1.89
N ALA A 131 -2.03 0.11 0.64
CA ALA A 131 -1.51 -0.98 -0.18
C ALA A 131 -0.01 -0.82 -0.48
N LYS A 132 0.47 0.41 -0.73
CA LYS A 132 1.90 0.70 -0.89
C LYS A 132 2.67 0.45 0.41
N LEU A 133 2.14 0.81 1.58
CA LEU A 133 2.74 0.49 2.88
C LEU A 133 2.89 -1.03 3.05
N ILE A 134 1.82 -1.78 2.78
CA ILE A 134 1.81 -3.25 2.85
C ILE A 134 2.87 -3.83 1.92
N LEU A 135 2.93 -3.35 0.68
CA LEU A 135 3.95 -3.72 -0.30
C LEU A 135 5.35 -3.45 0.25
N THR A 136 5.66 -2.20 0.59
CA THR A 136 7.00 -1.77 0.98
C THR A 136 7.52 -2.60 2.15
N VAL A 137 6.74 -2.73 3.22
CA VAL A 137 7.16 -3.47 4.41
C VAL A 137 7.33 -4.96 4.09
N SER A 138 6.33 -5.59 3.46
CA SER A 138 6.37 -7.03 3.19
C SER A 138 7.46 -7.40 2.18
N PHE A 139 7.65 -6.56 1.17
CA PHE A 139 8.67 -6.77 0.14
C PHE A 139 10.07 -6.60 0.72
N ASN A 140 10.30 -5.58 1.54
CA ASN A 140 11.60 -5.36 2.18
C ASN A 140 11.97 -6.52 3.12
N GLU A 141 11.01 -7.05 3.88
CA GLU A 141 11.22 -8.26 4.70
C GLU A 141 11.69 -9.46 3.86
N LEU A 142 11.08 -9.69 2.69
CA LEU A 142 11.52 -10.73 1.75
C LEU A 142 12.94 -10.48 1.20
N MET A 143 13.38 -9.21 1.11
CA MET A 143 14.74 -8.87 0.68
C MET A 143 15.80 -9.11 1.76
N PHE A 144 15.40 -9.18 3.04
CA PHE A 144 16.33 -9.35 4.17
C PHE A 144 16.34 -10.76 4.76
N ARG A 145 15.24 -11.51 4.65
CA ARG A 145 15.03 -12.76 5.38
C ARG A 145 15.03 -13.99 4.48
N ARG A 146 15.99 -14.88 4.73
CA ARG A 146 16.13 -16.17 4.02
C ARG A 146 15.04 -17.18 4.38
N ASP A 147 14.58 -17.17 5.63
CA ASP A 147 13.55 -18.06 6.14
C ASP A 147 12.19 -17.87 5.46
N LEU A 148 11.94 -16.68 4.91
CA LEU A 148 10.72 -16.36 4.17
C LEU A 148 10.77 -16.78 2.68
N CYS A 149 11.96 -17.11 2.16
CA CYS A 149 12.17 -17.37 0.73
C CYS A 149 12.31 -18.87 0.46
N ASN A 150 11.20 -19.59 0.31
CA ASN A 150 11.18 -20.99 -0.09
C ASN A 150 9.93 -21.30 -0.93
N LEU A 151 9.86 -22.50 -1.53
CA LEU A 151 8.74 -22.88 -2.41
C LEU A 151 7.39 -22.76 -1.70
N ARG A 152 7.31 -23.25 -0.45
CA ARG A 152 6.06 -23.31 0.31
C ARG A 152 5.59 -21.92 0.76
N SER A 153 6.52 -21.05 1.16
CA SER A 153 6.24 -19.64 1.40
C SER A 153 5.70 -18.97 0.14
N GLY A 154 6.24 -19.28 -1.05
CA GLY A 154 5.71 -18.78 -2.32
C GLY A 154 4.22 -19.10 -2.52
N VAL A 155 3.80 -20.33 -2.27
CA VAL A 155 2.37 -20.74 -2.40
C VAL A 155 1.49 -19.91 -1.45
N ARG A 156 1.95 -19.69 -0.21
CA ARG A 156 1.17 -18.95 0.79
C ARG A 156 1.13 -17.46 0.58
N ILE A 157 2.27 -16.84 0.30
CA ILE A 157 2.33 -15.41 -0.02
C ILE A 157 1.36 -15.12 -1.17
N LYS A 158 1.34 -15.97 -2.21
CA LYS A 158 0.37 -15.86 -3.31
C LYS A 158 -1.07 -15.91 -2.81
N HIS A 159 -1.43 -16.93 -2.01
CA HIS A 159 -2.78 -17.06 -1.47
C HIS A 159 -3.18 -15.85 -0.61
N ASN A 160 -2.35 -15.46 0.35
CA ASN A 160 -2.61 -14.39 1.30
C ASN A 160 -2.73 -13.03 0.60
N VAL A 161 -1.86 -12.74 -0.38
CA VAL A 161 -1.97 -11.53 -1.20
C VAL A 161 -3.23 -11.56 -2.05
N CYS A 162 -3.65 -12.71 -2.59
CA CYS A 162 -4.93 -12.80 -3.30
C CYS A 162 -6.13 -12.53 -2.38
N VAL A 163 -6.14 -13.02 -1.14
CA VAL A 163 -7.18 -12.71 -0.15
C VAL A 163 -7.20 -11.20 0.14
N LEU A 164 -6.03 -10.59 0.31
CA LEU A 164 -5.91 -9.14 0.51
C LEU A 164 -6.47 -8.35 -0.69
N VAL A 165 -6.07 -8.70 -1.91
CA VAL A 165 -6.56 -8.07 -3.15
C VAL A 165 -8.08 -8.21 -3.27
N GLN A 166 -8.65 -9.38 -2.92
CA GLN A 166 -10.09 -9.58 -2.92
C GLN A 166 -10.81 -8.65 -1.94
N TRP A 167 -10.25 -8.42 -0.75
CA TRP A 167 -10.79 -7.44 0.20
C TRP A 167 -10.82 -6.05 -0.43
N PHE A 168 -9.71 -5.57 -0.97
CA PHE A 168 -9.67 -4.25 -1.63
C PHE A 168 -10.66 -4.14 -2.79
N ARG A 169 -10.79 -5.20 -3.61
CA ARG A 169 -11.73 -5.25 -4.74
C ARG A 169 -13.19 -5.19 -4.27
N LYS A 170 -13.53 -5.85 -3.17
CA LYS A 170 -14.87 -5.79 -2.56
C LYS A 170 -15.27 -4.36 -2.18
N HIS A 171 -14.30 -3.53 -1.78
CA HIS A 171 -14.49 -2.12 -1.46
C HIS A 171 -14.29 -1.18 -2.66
N GLN A 172 -14.22 -1.73 -3.89
CA GLN A 172 -14.09 -0.97 -5.14
C GLN A 172 -12.82 -0.09 -5.23
N PHE A 173 -11.74 -0.48 -4.54
CA PHE A 173 -10.46 0.20 -4.68
C PHE A 173 -9.75 -0.20 -5.98
N VAL A 174 -9.28 0.79 -6.74
CA VAL A 174 -8.67 0.60 -8.05
C VAL A 174 -7.14 0.50 -7.96
N GLN A 175 -6.51 -0.06 -8.99
CA GLN A 175 -5.04 -0.18 -9.12
C GLN A 175 -4.32 -1.01 -8.03
N ILE A 176 -5.04 -1.57 -7.06
CA ILE A 176 -4.45 -2.36 -5.97
C ILE A 176 -3.71 -3.59 -6.48
N GLU A 177 -4.22 -4.24 -7.52
CA GLU A 177 -3.55 -5.37 -8.18
C GLU A 177 -2.18 -4.97 -8.73
N ILE A 178 -2.09 -3.78 -9.33
CA ILE A 178 -0.83 -3.25 -9.88
C ILE A 178 0.13 -2.93 -8.73
N ILE A 179 -0.35 -2.32 -7.65
CA ILE A 179 0.46 -1.96 -6.48
C ILE A 179 1.03 -3.23 -5.82
N LEU A 180 0.21 -4.26 -5.57
CA LEU A 180 0.65 -5.48 -4.90
C LEU A 180 1.28 -6.52 -5.83
N GLN A 181 1.32 -6.24 -7.15
CA GLN A 181 1.90 -7.12 -8.16
C GLN A 181 3.33 -7.60 -7.83
N PRO A 182 4.25 -6.75 -7.32
CA PRO A 182 5.59 -7.20 -6.98
C PRO A 182 5.62 -8.38 -5.99
N LEU A 183 4.72 -8.42 -5.00
CA LEU A 183 4.63 -9.55 -4.06
C LEU A 183 4.16 -10.84 -4.75
N LEU A 184 3.18 -10.73 -5.65
CA LEU A 184 2.72 -11.87 -6.46
C LEU A 184 3.82 -12.38 -7.40
N GLN A 185 4.61 -11.49 -7.98
CA GLN A 185 5.75 -11.84 -8.83
C GLN A 185 6.85 -12.55 -8.03
N VAL A 186 7.19 -12.08 -6.83
CA VAL A 186 8.12 -12.78 -5.93
C VAL A 186 7.57 -14.16 -5.57
N ALA A 187 6.29 -14.27 -5.22
CA ALA A 187 5.66 -15.54 -4.89
C ALA A 187 5.67 -16.54 -6.06
N ASN A 188 5.45 -16.07 -7.29
CA ASN A 188 5.55 -16.88 -8.51
C ASN A 188 7.01 -17.26 -8.80
N LEU A 189 7.97 -16.36 -8.58
CA LEU A 189 9.40 -16.64 -8.73
C LEU A 189 9.86 -17.71 -7.73
N LEU A 190 9.41 -17.67 -6.48
CA LEU A 190 9.69 -18.71 -5.48
C LEU A 190 9.14 -20.07 -5.94
N GLN A 191 7.99 -20.09 -6.61
CA GLN A 191 7.35 -21.30 -7.15
C GLN A 191 7.90 -21.81 -8.49
N ALA A 192 8.57 -20.95 -9.25
CA ALA A 192 9.11 -21.32 -10.55
C ALA A 192 10.21 -22.39 -10.44
N ARG A 193 10.32 -23.24 -11.46
CA ARG A 193 11.44 -24.19 -11.56
C ARG A 193 12.76 -23.40 -11.75
N LYS A 194 13.82 -23.84 -11.06
CA LYS A 194 15.13 -23.17 -11.07
C LYS A 194 16.11 -23.88 -12.01
N THR A 195 15.69 -24.07 -13.26
CA THR A 195 16.53 -24.67 -14.31
C THR A 195 16.95 -23.62 -15.33
N VAL A 196 18.03 -23.90 -16.09
CA VAL A 196 18.55 -22.97 -17.11
C VAL A 196 17.54 -22.67 -18.22
N ALA A 197 16.68 -23.65 -18.54
CA ALA A 197 15.62 -23.49 -19.53
C ALA A 197 14.55 -22.48 -19.07
N ASP A 198 14.24 -22.45 -17.78
CA ASP A 198 13.18 -21.61 -17.19
C ASP A 198 13.59 -20.14 -17.02
N ILE A 199 14.89 -19.81 -17.13
CA ILE A 199 15.40 -18.45 -16.91
C ILE A 199 14.71 -17.43 -17.83
N GLN A 200 14.36 -17.83 -19.05
CA GLN A 200 13.67 -16.93 -19.98
C GLN A 200 12.28 -16.53 -19.47
N GLY A 201 11.56 -17.45 -18.85
CA GLY A 201 10.25 -17.18 -18.25
C GLY A 201 10.32 -16.26 -17.02
N PHE A 202 11.48 -16.12 -16.37
CA PHE A 202 11.62 -15.21 -15.22
C PHE A 202 11.38 -13.76 -15.61
N ASN A 203 11.73 -13.37 -16.84
CA ASN A 203 11.48 -12.00 -17.30
C ASN A 203 9.98 -11.70 -17.42
N GLU A 204 9.20 -12.67 -17.89
CA GLU A 204 7.74 -12.56 -17.99
C GLU A 204 7.07 -12.58 -16.62
N ILE A 205 7.52 -13.47 -15.72
CA ILE A 205 7.01 -13.57 -14.36
C ILE A 205 7.31 -12.30 -13.55
N CYS A 206 8.50 -11.71 -13.70
CA CYS A 206 9.02 -10.65 -12.85
C CYS A 206 9.09 -9.29 -13.56
N SER A 207 8.08 -8.94 -14.35
CA SER A 207 8.08 -7.72 -15.17
C SER A 207 8.10 -6.41 -14.39
N SER A 208 7.64 -6.38 -13.14
CA SER A 208 7.61 -5.18 -12.29
C SER A 208 8.78 -5.11 -11.30
N LEU A 209 9.63 -6.14 -11.26
CA LEU A 209 10.79 -6.20 -10.35
C LEU A 209 12.06 -5.77 -11.07
N LYS A 210 12.99 -5.13 -10.37
CA LYS A 210 14.35 -4.88 -10.87
C LYS A 210 15.15 -6.18 -10.94
N VAL A 211 16.17 -6.22 -11.80
CA VAL A 211 17.06 -7.40 -11.88
C VAL A 211 17.74 -7.64 -10.53
N SER A 212 18.21 -6.58 -9.86
CA SER A 212 18.81 -6.67 -8.52
C SER A 212 17.88 -7.33 -7.48
N GLN A 213 16.58 -7.03 -7.53
CA GLN A 213 15.57 -7.63 -6.66
C GLN A 213 15.36 -9.12 -6.94
N ILE A 214 15.24 -9.49 -8.21
CA ILE A 214 15.10 -10.89 -8.64
C ILE A 214 16.30 -11.71 -8.15
N ILE A 215 17.50 -11.18 -8.36
CA ILE A 215 18.76 -11.79 -7.92
C ILE A 215 18.80 -11.91 -6.39
N ASN A 216 18.33 -10.90 -5.67
CA ASN A 216 18.32 -10.93 -4.21
C ASN A 216 17.35 -12.01 -3.67
N VAL A 217 16.15 -12.15 -4.24
CA VAL A 217 15.22 -13.23 -3.88
C VAL A 217 15.85 -14.60 -4.11
N LEU A 218 16.49 -14.81 -5.26
CA LEU A 218 17.16 -16.08 -5.58
C LEU A 218 18.34 -16.37 -4.63
N ARG A 219 19.07 -15.34 -4.18
CA ARG A 219 20.12 -15.48 -3.16
C ARG A 219 19.56 -15.86 -1.78
N HIS A 220 18.36 -15.40 -1.45
CA HIS A 220 17.71 -15.71 -0.19
C HIS A 220 16.95 -17.04 -0.21
N TYR A 221 16.76 -17.63 -1.39
CA TYR A 221 16.06 -18.90 -1.56
C TYR A 221 16.71 -20.03 -0.74
N SER A 222 15.97 -20.53 0.24
CA SER A 222 16.41 -21.52 1.21
C SER A 222 15.47 -22.74 1.16
N PRO A 223 15.85 -23.79 0.41
CA PRO A 223 15.08 -25.04 0.31
C PRO A 223 14.75 -25.64 1.68
N ILE A 224 13.48 -26.01 1.93
CA ILE A 224 13.08 -26.67 3.19
C ILE A 224 12.99 -28.20 3.02
N ARG A 225 12.69 -28.66 1.81
CA ARG A 225 12.51 -30.09 1.51
C ARG A 225 13.54 -30.57 0.49
N ASP A 226 13.89 -31.86 0.54
CA ASP A 226 14.94 -32.44 -0.31
C ASP A 226 14.61 -32.44 -1.81
N TYR A 227 13.32 -32.30 -2.16
CA TYR A 227 12.89 -32.18 -3.56
C TYR A 227 13.06 -30.76 -4.13
N GLU A 228 13.33 -29.76 -3.29
CA GLU A 228 13.53 -28.38 -3.75
C GLU A 228 14.96 -28.19 -4.28
N PRO A 229 15.14 -27.67 -5.51
CA PRO A 229 16.46 -27.50 -6.09
C PRO A 229 17.24 -26.41 -5.34
N LYS A 230 18.48 -26.72 -4.94
CA LYS A 230 19.41 -25.72 -4.41
C LYS A 230 19.79 -24.72 -5.50
N VAL A 231 19.73 -23.44 -5.18
CA VAL A 231 20.11 -22.37 -6.09
C VAL A 231 21.62 -22.13 -5.95
N SER A 232 22.39 -22.45 -7.00
CA SER A 232 23.85 -22.25 -7.01
C SER A 232 24.21 -20.81 -7.37
N ALA A 233 25.41 -20.36 -6.95
CA ALA A 233 25.93 -19.06 -7.35
C ALA A 233 26.11 -18.93 -8.87
N SER A 234 26.48 -20.02 -9.56
CA SER A 234 26.57 -20.07 -11.02
C SER A 234 25.21 -19.86 -11.70
N PHE A 235 24.15 -20.46 -11.16
CA PHE A 235 22.79 -20.24 -11.66
C PHE A 235 22.36 -18.78 -11.48
N ILE A 236 22.62 -18.19 -10.33
CA ILE A 236 22.30 -16.77 -10.06
C ILE A 236 23.05 -15.85 -11.04
N CYS A 237 24.33 -16.12 -11.32
CA CYS A 237 25.11 -15.37 -12.30
C CYS A 237 24.49 -15.47 -13.70
N ASN A 238 24.12 -16.68 -14.13
CA ASN A 238 23.47 -16.91 -15.42
C ASN A 238 22.12 -16.19 -15.52
N VAL A 239 21.31 -16.20 -14.45
CA VAL A 239 20.05 -15.45 -14.40
C VAL A 239 20.30 -13.96 -14.54
N LYS A 240 21.29 -13.40 -13.82
CA LYS A 240 21.64 -11.98 -13.88
C LYS A 240 22.00 -11.56 -15.30
N GLN A 241 22.94 -12.26 -15.92
CA GLN A 241 23.41 -11.98 -17.28
C GLN A 241 22.27 -12.06 -18.30
N LYS A 242 21.44 -13.10 -18.22
CA LYS A 242 20.34 -13.30 -19.16
C LYS A 242 19.24 -12.25 -18.99
N LEU A 243 18.90 -11.86 -17.76
CA LEU A 243 17.89 -10.83 -17.52
C LEU A 243 18.36 -9.44 -17.98
N LEU A 244 19.62 -9.09 -17.72
CA LEU A 244 20.19 -7.82 -18.19
C LEU A 244 20.21 -7.75 -19.72
N ALA A 245 20.61 -8.83 -20.39
CA ALA A 245 20.57 -8.93 -21.85
C ALA A 245 19.14 -8.79 -22.40
N LEU A 246 18.15 -9.46 -21.79
CA LEU A 246 16.75 -9.38 -22.20
C LEU A 246 16.14 -8.00 -22.00
N ARG A 247 16.55 -7.29 -20.95
CA ARG A 247 16.03 -5.95 -20.61
C ARG A 247 16.84 -4.82 -21.23
N LYS A 248 17.95 -5.13 -21.90
CA LYS A 248 18.90 -4.15 -22.45
C LYS A 248 19.44 -3.20 -21.37
N GLU A 249 19.63 -3.73 -20.17
CA GLU A 249 20.17 -3.01 -19.02
C GLU A 249 21.66 -3.34 -18.88
N THR A 250 22.46 -2.37 -18.44
CA THR A 250 23.87 -2.58 -18.11
C THR A 250 24.03 -2.93 -16.63
N GLU A 251 25.08 -3.69 -16.28
CA GLU A 251 25.37 -3.99 -14.88
C GLU A 251 25.71 -2.71 -14.12
N THR A 252 24.77 -2.24 -13.30
CA THR A 252 25.03 -1.23 -12.27
C THR A 252 25.36 -1.97 -10.97
N GLY A 253 26.53 -1.70 -10.39
CA GLY A 253 27.00 -2.43 -9.19
C GLY A 253 26.16 -2.20 -7.93
N ASN A 254 25.30 -1.17 -7.91
CA ASN A 254 24.69 -0.62 -6.69
C ASN A 254 23.19 -0.31 -6.82
N GLU A 255 22.44 -1.05 -7.64
CA GLU A 255 20.99 -0.84 -7.70
C GLU A 255 20.31 -1.25 -6.38
N PRO A 256 19.51 -0.36 -5.76
CA PRO A 256 18.85 -0.66 -4.50
C PRO A 256 17.82 -1.78 -4.70
N THR A 257 17.90 -2.80 -3.86
CA THR A 257 16.98 -3.94 -3.82
C THR A 257 15.71 -3.62 -3.03
N ILE A 258 15.81 -2.74 -2.04
CA ILE A 258 14.66 -2.34 -1.22
C ILE A 258 13.78 -1.31 -1.92
N ILE A 259 12.51 -1.30 -1.53
CA ILE A 259 11.58 -0.22 -1.87
C ILE A 259 11.76 0.86 -0.79
N PRO A 260 12.05 2.12 -1.17
CA PRO A 260 12.17 3.21 -0.20
C PRO A 260 10.84 3.48 0.53
N GLU A 261 10.91 3.93 1.77
CA GLU A 261 9.73 4.22 2.61
C GLU A 261 9.05 5.55 2.27
N ASN A 262 8.99 5.93 0.99
CA ASN A 262 8.34 7.14 0.50
C ASN A 262 6.94 6.86 -0.09
N TYR A 263 6.21 5.92 0.51
CA TYR A 263 4.93 5.45 0.00
C TYR A 263 3.79 6.50 0.12
N LEU A 264 3.96 7.54 0.94
CA LEU A 264 2.95 8.58 1.14
C LEU A 264 3.13 9.76 0.18
N ASN A 265 2.09 10.02 -0.62
CA ASN A 265 1.98 11.25 -1.41
C ASN A 265 0.77 12.07 -0.96
N ALA A 266 0.98 12.91 0.07
CA ALA A 266 -0.08 13.76 0.61
C ALA A 266 -0.63 14.79 -0.41
N ASN A 267 0.11 15.07 -1.48
CA ASN A 267 -0.34 16.02 -2.52
C ASN A 267 -1.56 15.48 -3.28
N ASP A 268 -1.72 14.16 -3.39
CA ASP A 268 -2.87 13.56 -4.09
C ASP A 268 -4.20 13.86 -3.37
N LEU A 269 -4.15 14.17 -2.07
CA LEU A 269 -5.30 14.62 -1.28
C LEU A 269 -5.65 16.10 -1.48
N LEU A 270 -4.78 16.88 -2.14
CA LEU A 270 -5.02 18.28 -2.44
C LEU A 270 -5.66 18.48 -3.81
N ASN A 271 -5.92 17.39 -4.54
CA ASN A 271 -6.65 17.41 -5.80
C ASN A 271 -8.03 18.05 -5.60
N PHE A 272 -8.25 19.15 -6.32
CA PHE A 272 -9.42 19.99 -6.16
C PHE A 272 -10.73 19.24 -6.44
N GLU A 273 -11.71 19.49 -5.59
CA GLU A 273 -13.07 19.02 -5.76
C GLU A 273 -14.06 20.17 -5.49
N PRO A 274 -14.95 20.48 -6.44
CA PRO A 274 -15.86 21.60 -6.33
C PRO A 274 -16.93 21.37 -5.25
N CYS A 275 -17.40 22.48 -4.69
CA CYS A 275 -18.54 22.53 -3.79
C CYS A 275 -19.67 23.33 -4.45
N ASP A 276 -20.80 22.67 -4.71
CA ASP A 276 -22.02 23.24 -5.28
C ASP A 276 -23.02 23.75 -4.24
N VAL A 277 -22.72 23.59 -2.95
CA VAL A 277 -23.54 24.11 -1.85
C VAL A 277 -23.50 25.65 -1.84
N ASP A 278 -24.67 26.28 -1.92
CA ASP A 278 -24.80 27.73 -1.74
C ASP A 278 -24.56 28.10 -0.27
N LEU A 279 -23.55 28.94 0.00
CA LEU A 279 -23.20 29.35 1.37
C LEU A 279 -24.36 30.04 2.11
N LYS A 280 -25.35 30.58 1.38
CA LYS A 280 -26.55 31.19 1.98
C LYS A 280 -27.55 30.19 2.56
N THR A 281 -27.53 28.93 2.12
CA THR A 281 -28.46 27.90 2.59
C THR A 281 -27.90 27.09 3.75
N VAL A 282 -26.64 27.35 4.15
CA VAL A 282 -25.97 26.66 5.25
C VAL A 282 -26.40 27.28 6.57
N GLU A 283 -27.12 26.52 7.38
CA GLU A 283 -27.44 26.88 8.76
C GLU A 283 -26.26 26.56 9.69
N ILE A 284 -25.98 27.45 10.64
CA ILE A 284 -24.97 27.21 11.66
C ILE A 284 -25.65 26.46 12.81
N PRO A 285 -25.15 25.27 13.21
CA PRO A 285 -25.72 24.58 14.36
C PRO A 285 -25.61 25.43 15.63
N ALA A 286 -26.67 25.48 16.45
CA ALA A 286 -26.72 26.28 17.68
C ALA A 286 -25.56 26.00 18.65
N SER A 287 -25.02 24.78 18.65
CA SER A 287 -23.83 24.41 19.44
C SER A 287 -22.57 25.15 19.03
N VAL A 288 -22.43 25.49 17.75
CA VAL A 288 -21.29 26.25 17.20
C VAL A 288 -21.46 27.73 17.47
N GLU A 289 -22.68 28.26 17.33
CA GLU A 289 -23.00 29.66 17.68
C GLU A 289 -22.69 29.95 19.15
N ALA A 290 -23.09 29.04 20.05
CA ALA A 290 -22.82 29.16 21.48
C ALA A 290 -21.32 29.12 21.83
N TYR A 291 -20.49 28.51 20.97
CA TYR A 291 -19.03 28.50 21.15
C TYR A 291 -18.39 29.77 20.59
N ALA A 292 -18.85 30.25 19.43
CA ALA A 292 -18.37 31.50 18.84
C ALA A 292 -18.66 32.72 19.72
N ALA A 293 -19.78 32.73 20.43
CA ALA A 293 -20.12 33.77 21.40
C ALA A 293 -19.22 33.82 22.65
N LYS A 294 -18.36 32.81 22.86
CA LYS A 294 -17.41 32.74 23.98
C LYS A 294 -15.98 33.17 23.62
N ILE A 295 -15.72 33.45 22.34
CA ILE A 295 -14.42 33.92 21.81
C ILE A 295 -14.49 35.43 21.66
#